data_AF-A0A433QQB9-F1
#
_entry.id   AF-A0A433QQB9-F1
#
_cell.length_a   1.000
_cell.length_b   1.000
_cell.length_c   1.000
_cell.angle_alpha   90.00
_cell.angle_beta   90.00
_cell.angle_gamma   90.00
#
_symmetry.space_group_name_H-M   'P 1'
#
loop_
_entity.id
_entity.type
_entity.pdbx_description
1 polymer ?
#
loop_
_entity_poly.entity_id
_entity_poly.type
_entity_poly.pdbx_seq_one_letter_code
_entity_poly.pdbx_strand_id
1 'polypeptide(L)'
;MSILSYFNAPAPTRASAHPWPQPQSAILIAGLFSLWWAFTSPDAKLRAIFGAGLICTLGKKTFVPFTTRFKEGETTRYQFFGNIIAIPFFIDNFEAVIPTRFLRIALFPFNFWAMEMTMGYIFIYLNGYNPAWAFRRML
;
A
#
# COMPACT_ATOMS: atom_id res chain seq x y z
N MET A 1 -19.72 29.54 -1.32
CA MET A 1 -19.27 28.58 -0.28
C MET A 1 -17.98 29.15 0.31
N SER A 2 -17.92 29.50 1.60
CA SER A 2 -16.75 30.20 2.15
C SER A 2 -15.62 29.22 2.44
N ILE A 3 -14.37 29.65 2.31
CA ILE A 3 -13.17 28.86 2.64
C ILE A 3 -13.24 28.29 4.08
N LEU A 4 -13.86 29.02 5.01
CA LEU A 4 -14.07 28.58 6.40
C LEU A 4 -15.05 27.41 6.56
N SER A 5 -15.94 27.16 5.59
CA SER A 5 -16.85 26.01 5.61
C SER A 5 -16.18 24.69 5.20
N TYR A 6 -15.01 24.77 4.55
CA TYR A 6 -14.22 23.61 4.12
C TYR A 6 -13.43 23.01 5.31
N PHE A 7 -12.85 23.87 6.15
CA PHE A 7 -12.08 23.50 7.34
C PHE A 7 -12.91 22.97 8.53
N ASN A 8 -14.24 23.13 8.50
CA ASN A 8 -15.15 22.68 9.57
C ASN A 8 -15.94 21.42 9.19
N ALA A 9 -15.59 20.77 8.08
CA ALA A 9 -16.26 19.54 7.67
C ALA A 9 -15.92 18.39 8.63
N PRO A 10 -16.90 17.73 9.27
CA PRO A 10 -16.64 16.60 10.14
C PRO A 10 -15.95 15.47 9.36
N ALA A 11 -15.10 14.71 10.04
CA ALA A 11 -14.44 13.54 9.47
C ALA A 11 -15.50 12.62 8.83
N PRO A 12 -15.25 12.07 7.62
CA PRO A 12 -16.22 11.20 6.97
C PRO A 12 -16.52 10.04 7.91
N THR A 13 -17.81 9.82 8.17
CA THR A 13 -18.27 8.65 8.92
C THR A 13 -17.82 7.39 8.18
N ARG A 14 -17.67 6.25 8.89
CA ARG A 14 -17.30 4.92 8.34
C ARG A 14 -18.19 4.40 7.18
N ALA A 15 -19.08 5.22 6.64
CA ALA A 15 -20.04 4.95 5.58
C ALA A 15 -19.42 4.47 4.25
N SER A 16 -18.11 4.64 4.04
CA SER A 16 -17.41 4.15 2.84
C SER A 16 -16.76 2.77 2.99
N ALA A 17 -16.84 2.14 4.17
CA ALA A 17 -16.35 0.78 4.37
C ALA A 17 -17.22 -0.24 3.65
N HIS A 18 -16.60 -1.17 2.92
CA HIS A 18 -17.33 -2.27 2.33
C HIS A 18 -18.11 -3.01 3.44
N PRO A 19 -19.42 -3.24 3.29
CA PRO A 19 -20.28 -3.73 4.37
C PRO A 19 -20.06 -5.20 4.76
N TRP A 20 -19.04 -5.86 4.20
CA TRP A 20 -18.80 -7.27 4.51
C TRP A 20 -18.26 -7.45 5.93
N PRO A 21 -18.69 -8.51 6.63
CA PRO A 21 -18.18 -8.76 7.96
C PRO A 21 -16.67 -9.06 7.91
N GLN A 22 -15.96 -8.68 8.97
CA GLN A 22 -14.50 -8.81 9.10
C GLN A 22 -13.91 -10.24 8.95
N PRO A 23 -14.66 -11.36 9.06
CA PRO A 23 -14.10 -12.69 8.82
C PRO A 23 -13.74 -12.95 7.34
N GLN A 24 -14.55 -12.47 6.39
CA GLN A 24 -14.31 -12.71 4.97
C GLN A 24 -13.06 -11.98 4.48
N SER A 25 -12.82 -10.76 4.97
CA SER A 25 -11.59 -10.01 4.68
C SER A 25 -10.36 -10.70 5.28
N ALA A 26 -10.47 -11.27 6.49
CA ALA A 26 -9.40 -12.06 7.10
C ALA A 26 -9.10 -13.33 6.27
N ILE A 27 -10.13 -14.01 5.76
CA ILE A 27 -9.97 -15.18 4.87
C ILE A 27 -9.29 -14.78 3.56
N LEU A 28 -9.70 -13.66 2.95
CA LEU A 28 -9.09 -13.16 1.71
C LEU A 28 -7.62 -12.78 1.93
N ILE A 29 -7.31 -12.09 3.02
CA ILE A 29 -5.92 -11.73 3.38
C ILE A 29 -5.09 -12.99 3.63
N ALA A 30 -5.62 -13.95 4.40
CA ALA A 30 -4.95 -15.20 4.68
C ALA A 30 -4.71 -16.00 3.40
N GLY A 31 -5.71 -16.09 2.52
CA GLY A 31 -5.59 -16.73 1.21
C GLY A 31 -4.54 -16.06 0.33
N LEU A 32 -4.56 -14.73 0.22
CA LEU A 32 -3.55 -13.97 -0.52
C LEU A 32 -2.14 -14.19 0.04
N PHE A 33 -1.99 -14.20 1.37
CA PHE A 33 -0.71 -14.47 2.02
C PHE A 33 -0.25 -15.91 1.79
N SER A 34 -1.14 -16.90 1.90
CA SER A 34 -0.83 -18.31 1.63
C SER A 34 -0.42 -18.53 0.17
N LEU A 35 -1.12 -17.89 -0.78
CA LEU A 35 -0.75 -17.90 -2.20
C LEU A 35 0.62 -17.24 -2.39
N TRP A 36 0.84 -16.05 -1.86
CA TRP A 36 2.14 -15.38 -1.89
C TRP A 36 3.25 -16.27 -1.35
N TRP A 37 3.01 -16.93 -0.19
CA TRP A 37 3.98 -17.81 0.43
C TRP A 37 4.30 -19.04 -0.43
N ALA A 38 3.27 -19.66 -1.01
CA ALA A 38 3.40 -20.85 -1.83
C ALA A 38 4.05 -20.59 -3.20
N PHE A 39 3.78 -19.44 -3.81
CA PHE A 39 4.20 -19.13 -5.18
C PHE A 39 5.46 -18.26 -5.30
N THR A 40 6.04 -17.80 -4.19
CA THR A 40 7.30 -17.03 -4.21
C THR A 40 8.50 -17.85 -3.78
N SER A 41 9.66 -17.65 -4.42
CA SER A 41 10.92 -18.28 -3.99
C SER A 41 11.43 -17.66 -2.68
N PRO A 42 12.27 -18.36 -1.89
CA PRO A 42 12.88 -17.79 -0.69
C PRO A 42 13.62 -16.46 -0.95
N ASP A 43 14.31 -16.34 -2.09
CA ASP A 43 15.00 -15.11 -2.47
C ASP A 43 14.04 -13.96 -2.73
N ALA A 44 12.90 -14.22 -3.38
CA ALA A 44 11.86 -13.22 -3.61
C ALA A 44 11.27 -12.72 -2.28
N LYS A 45 11.05 -13.63 -1.31
CA LYS A 45 10.59 -13.28 0.03
C LYS A 45 11.58 -12.37 0.76
N LEU A 46 12.87 -12.70 0.71
CA LEU A 46 13.94 -11.90 1.32
C LEU A 46 14.05 -10.51 0.67
N ARG A 47 14.04 -10.44 -0.66
CA ARG A 47 14.01 -9.17 -1.41
C ARG A 47 12.79 -8.34 -1.05
N ALA A 48 11.61 -8.96 -0.93
CA ALA A 48 10.38 -8.28 -0.56
C ALA A 48 10.48 -7.66 0.85
N ILE A 49 10.98 -8.41 1.84
CA ILE A 49 11.15 -7.89 3.21
C ILE A 49 12.17 -6.74 3.23
N PHE A 50 13.33 -6.93 2.61
CA PHE A 50 14.38 -5.92 2.60
C PHE A 50 13.98 -4.68 1.80
N GLY A 51 13.41 -4.88 0.61
CA GLY A 51 12.93 -3.82 -0.26
C GLY A 51 11.79 -3.03 0.38
N ALA A 52 10.84 -3.70 1.04
CA ALA A 52 9.78 -3.03 1.80
C ALA A 52 10.39 -2.18 2.91
N GLY A 53 11.34 -2.71 3.68
CA GLY A 53 12.06 -1.94 4.71
C GLY A 53 12.80 -0.73 4.14
N LEU A 54 13.44 -0.88 2.98
CA LEU A 54 14.17 0.19 2.32
C LEU A 54 13.22 1.28 1.79
N ILE A 55 12.14 0.91 1.10
CA ILE A 55 11.12 1.86 0.63
C ILE A 55 10.54 2.65 1.81
N CYS A 56 10.26 1.95 2.91
CA CYS A 56 9.70 2.54 4.13
C CYS A 56 10.67 3.50 4.84
N THR A 57 11.98 3.30 4.72
CA THR A 57 13.03 4.13 5.34
C THR A 57 13.49 5.28 4.44
N LEU A 58 13.55 5.07 3.12
CA LEU A 58 13.94 6.09 2.14
C LEU A 58 12.81 7.05 1.77
N GLY A 59 11.55 6.67 2.01
CA GLY A 59 10.35 7.48 1.79
C GLY A 59 10.21 8.69 2.73
N LYS A 60 11.23 9.55 2.79
CA LYS A 60 11.30 10.94 3.31
C LYS A 60 10.62 11.36 4.62
N LYS A 61 9.94 10.50 5.38
CA LYS A 61 9.60 10.74 6.78
C LYS A 61 10.05 9.54 7.57
N THR A 62 10.81 9.83 8.61
CA THR A 62 11.33 8.89 9.61
C THR A 62 10.39 7.71 9.76
N PHE A 63 10.90 6.48 9.60
CA PHE A 63 10.13 5.29 9.92
C PHE A 63 9.72 5.40 11.40
N VAL A 64 8.53 5.92 11.68
CA VAL A 64 7.99 5.98 13.04
C VAL A 64 7.31 4.63 13.23
N PRO A 65 7.89 3.74 14.03
CA PRO A 65 7.35 2.40 14.15
C PRO A 65 5.95 2.52 14.76
N PHE A 66 4.96 1.97 14.06
CA PHE A 66 3.79 1.40 14.73
C PHE A 66 2.91 2.38 15.55
N THR A 67 2.77 3.65 15.15
CA THR A 67 1.84 4.59 15.80
C THR A 67 0.37 4.28 15.49
N THR A 68 -0.52 4.43 16.48
CA THR A 68 -1.99 4.32 16.36
C THR A 68 -2.65 5.62 15.89
N ARG A 69 -1.88 6.71 15.74
CA ARG A 69 -2.34 8.03 15.30
C ARG A 69 -1.56 8.43 14.05
N PHE A 70 -2.21 8.28 12.90
CA PHE A 70 -1.69 8.67 11.60
C PHE A 70 -1.27 10.14 11.58
N LYS A 71 0.03 10.47 11.50
CA LYS A 71 0.46 11.81 11.06
C LYS A 71 0.74 11.81 9.57
N GLU A 72 0.52 12.96 8.96
CA GLU A 72 0.64 13.15 7.52
C GLU A 72 2.04 12.76 7.02
N GLY A 73 2.08 11.87 6.04
CA GLY A 73 3.30 11.37 5.41
C GLY A 73 4.11 10.36 6.23
N GLU A 74 3.60 9.83 7.34
CA GLU A 74 4.24 8.72 8.05
C GLU A 74 3.99 7.39 7.32
N THR A 75 5.04 6.59 7.16
CA THR A 75 4.96 5.22 6.67
C THR A 75 4.19 4.36 7.67
N THR A 76 3.08 3.76 7.25
CA THR A 76 2.25 2.94 8.16
C THR A 76 2.59 1.46 8.07
N ARG A 77 2.17 0.68 9.09
CA ARG A 77 2.28 -0.79 9.08
C ARG A 77 1.70 -1.39 7.79
N TYR A 78 0.63 -0.78 7.28
CA TYR A 78 -0.03 -1.18 6.05
C TYR A 78 0.84 -0.95 4.82
N GLN A 79 1.61 0.15 4.77
CA GLN A 79 2.55 0.40 3.68
C GLN A 79 3.69 -0.63 3.67
N PHE A 80 4.22 -1.01 4.83
CA PHE A 80 5.23 -2.07 4.93
C PHE A 80 4.71 -3.42 4.41
N PHE A 81 3.56 -3.88 4.93
CA PHE A 81 2.98 -5.15 4.48
C PHE A 81 2.52 -5.09 3.02
N GLY A 82 2.01 -3.94 2.57
CA GLY A 82 1.66 -3.71 1.18
C GLY A 82 2.84 -3.87 0.24
N ASN A 83 3.99 -3.31 0.60
CA ASN A 83 5.23 -3.46 -0.17
C ASN A 83 5.72 -4.91 -0.19
N ILE A 84 5.64 -5.66 0.92
CA ILE A 84 6.02 -7.08 0.94
C ILE A 84 5.20 -7.89 -0.07
N ILE A 85 3.88 -7.68 -0.08
CA ILE A 85 2.98 -8.39 -0.99
C ILE A 85 3.26 -7.96 -2.43
N ALA A 86 3.48 -6.67 -2.67
CA ALA A 86 3.58 -6.12 -4.00
C ALA A 86 4.92 -6.38 -4.70
N ILE A 87 6.05 -6.42 -3.99
CA ILE A 87 7.39 -6.50 -4.60
C ILE A 87 7.54 -7.70 -5.56
N PRO A 88 7.13 -8.93 -5.23
CA PRO A 88 7.27 -10.05 -6.18
C PRO A 88 6.46 -9.86 -7.46
N PHE A 89 5.32 -9.17 -7.42
CA PHE A 89 4.49 -8.95 -8.61
C PHE A 89 4.93 -7.72 -9.41
N PHE A 90 5.28 -6.63 -8.74
CA PHE A 90 5.56 -5.37 -9.41
C PHE A 90 7.04 -5.14 -9.67
N ILE A 91 7.94 -5.89 -9.04
CA ILE A 91 9.39 -5.78 -9.30
C ILE A 91 9.88 -7.03 -10.05
N ASP A 92 9.69 -8.21 -9.48
CA ASP A 92 10.25 -9.44 -10.06
C ASP A 92 9.54 -9.81 -11.38
N ASN A 93 8.21 -9.77 -11.45
CA ASN A 93 7.51 -10.02 -12.73
C ASN A 93 7.67 -8.87 -13.73
N PHE A 94 7.83 -7.62 -13.27
CA PHE A 94 8.09 -6.50 -14.17
C PHE A 94 9.39 -6.70 -14.94
N GLU A 95 10.39 -7.27 -14.27
CA GLU A 95 11.63 -7.67 -14.93
C GLU A 95 11.40 -8.75 -15.99
N ALA A 96 10.60 -9.76 -15.68
CA ALA A 96 10.29 -10.87 -16.58
C ALA A 96 9.47 -10.44 -17.81
N VAL A 97 8.52 -9.51 -17.64
CA VAL A 97 7.61 -9.07 -18.72
C VAL A 97 8.25 -8.05 -19.64
N ILE A 98 9.08 -7.14 -19.12
CA ILE A 98 9.71 -6.07 -19.91
C ILE A 98 11.19 -6.41 -20.07
N PRO A 99 11.65 -7.02 -21.16
CA PRO A 99 13.02 -7.55 -21.25
C PRO A 99 14.11 -6.47 -21.37
N THR A 100 13.78 -5.29 -21.91
CA THR A 100 14.78 -4.26 -22.20
C THR A 100 14.94 -3.30 -21.02
N ARG A 101 16.20 -3.13 -20.55
CA ARG A 101 16.52 -2.26 -19.41
C ARG A 101 16.04 -0.81 -19.59
N PHE A 102 16.18 -0.26 -20.79
CA PHE A 102 15.74 1.10 -21.08
C PHE A 102 14.24 1.26 -20.90
N LEU A 103 13.45 0.31 -21.41
CA LEU A 103 12.00 0.33 -21.27
C LEU A 103 11.57 0.09 -19.82
N ARG A 104 12.28 -0.77 -19.07
CA ARG A 104 12.05 -0.94 -17.62
C ARG A 104 12.20 0.39 -16.89
N ILE A 105 13.28 1.13 -17.13
CA ILE A 105 13.53 2.43 -16.47
C ILE A 105 12.43 3.44 -16.85
N ALA A 106 12.07 3.51 -18.13
CA ALA A 106 11.04 4.43 -18.61
C ALA A 106 9.64 4.10 -18.04
N LEU A 107 9.31 2.81 -17.91
CA LEU A 107 8.00 2.36 -17.41
C LEU A 107 7.94 2.19 -15.89
N PHE A 108 9.08 2.21 -15.20
CA PHE A 108 9.14 2.02 -13.76
C PHE A 108 8.22 2.97 -12.96
N PRO A 109 8.16 4.30 -13.26
CA PRO A 109 7.25 5.20 -12.56
C PRO A 109 5.78 4.81 -12.72
N PHE A 110 5.37 4.37 -13.91
CA PHE A 110 3.99 3.93 -14.17
C PHE A 110 3.66 2.62 -13.47
N ASN A 111 4.60 1.68 -13.46
CA ASN A 111 4.46 0.41 -12.78
C ASN A 111 4.39 0.59 -11.25
N PHE A 112 5.22 1.49 -10.70
CA PHE A 112 5.17 1.86 -9.28
C PHE A 112 3.85 2.57 -8.93
N TRP A 113 3.39 3.50 -9.77
CA TRP A 113 2.10 4.16 -9.57
C TRP A 113 0.91 3.17 -9.64
N ALA A 114 0.94 2.21 -10.57
CA ALA A 114 -0.07 1.16 -10.67
C ALA A 114 -0.09 0.27 -9.42
N MET A 115 1.07 -0.04 -8.86
CA MET A 115 1.21 -0.75 -7.58
C MET A 115 0.55 0.05 -6.44
N GLU A 116 0.86 1.33 -6.33
CA GLU A 116 0.30 2.22 -5.30
C GLU A 116 -1.22 2.31 -5.39
N MET A 117 -1.76 2.49 -6.60
CA MET A 117 -3.20 2.52 -6.83
C MET A 117 -3.86 1.20 -6.44
N THR A 118 -3.30 0.08 -6.88
CA THR A 118 -3.84 -1.26 -6.58
C THR A 118 -3.90 -1.49 -5.06
N MET A 119 -2.79 -1.23 -4.36
CA MET A 119 -2.74 -1.36 -2.90
C MET A 119 -3.69 -0.39 -2.19
N GLY A 120 -3.78 0.85 -2.67
CA GLY A 120 -4.70 1.86 -2.13
C GLY A 120 -6.15 1.41 -2.19
N TYR A 121 -6.59 0.90 -3.35
CA TYR A 121 -7.96 0.38 -3.50
C TYR A 121 -8.21 -0.89 -2.69
N ILE A 122 -7.23 -1.80 -2.58
CA ILE A 122 -7.33 -2.97 -1.69
C ILE A 122 -7.57 -2.51 -0.25
N PHE A 123 -6.82 -1.51 0.23
CA PHE A 123 -7.03 -1.03 1.58
C PHE A 123 -8.36 -0.31 1.79
N ILE A 124 -8.80 0.51 0.83
CA ILE A 124 -10.12 1.15 0.86
C ILE A 124 -11.21 0.08 0.89
N TYR A 125 -11.07 -0.96 0.08
CA TYR A 125 -12.01 -2.08 0.06
C TYR A 125 -12.07 -2.80 1.41
N LEU A 126 -10.93 -3.09 2.03
CA LEU A 126 -10.86 -3.85 3.30
C LEU A 126 -11.20 -3.02 4.54
N ASN A 127 -10.83 -1.74 4.57
CA ASN A 127 -10.90 -0.89 5.77
C ASN A 127 -11.89 0.28 5.64
N GLY A 128 -12.40 0.57 4.43
CA GLY A 128 -13.21 1.74 4.11
C GLY A 128 -12.45 3.04 3.94
N TYR A 129 -11.13 3.01 4.07
CA TYR A 129 -10.23 4.13 3.83
C TYR A 129 -8.84 3.58 3.50
N ASN A 130 -7.95 4.41 2.96
CA ASN A 130 -6.56 4.01 2.70
C ASN A 130 -5.68 4.39 3.92
N PRO A 131 -5.30 3.43 4.80
CA PRO A 131 -4.44 3.70 5.93
C PRO A 131 -2.97 3.81 5.54
N ALA A 132 -2.58 3.42 4.32
CA ALA A 132 -1.23 3.66 3.82
C ALA A 132 -1.06 5.14 3.47
N TRP A 133 -2.12 5.78 2.99
CA TRP A 133 -2.10 7.17 2.56
C TRP A 133 -2.89 7.99 3.56
N ALA A 134 -2.23 8.28 4.68
CA ALA A 134 -2.71 9.23 5.68
C ALA A 134 -2.63 10.65 5.12
N PHE A 135 -3.45 10.94 4.11
CA PHE A 135 -3.67 12.31 3.71
C PHE A 135 -4.41 12.99 4.84
N ARG A 136 -3.78 14.01 5.42
CA ARG A 136 -4.58 15.07 6.00
C ARG A 136 -5.42 15.57 4.83
N ARG A 137 -6.74 15.41 4.93
CA ARG A 137 -7.65 16.17 4.07
C ARG A 137 -7.17 17.62 4.19
N MET A 138 -6.57 18.16 3.13
CA MET A 138 -6.57 19.60 2.93
C MET A 138 -8.00 19.93 2.51
N LEU A 139 -8.92 19.81 3.46
CA LEU A 139 -10.24 20.40 3.44
C LEU A 139 -10.25 21.43 4.56
#